data_AF-A0A5N7CR52-F1
#
_entry.id   AF-A0A5N7CR52-F1
#
_cell.length_a   1.000
_cell.length_b   1.000
_cell.length_c   1.000
_cell.angle_alpha   90.00
_cell.angle_beta   90.00
_cell.angle_gamma   90.00
#
_symmetry.space_group_name_H-M   'P 1'
#
loop_
_entity.id
_entity.type
_entity.pdbx_description
1 polymer ?
#
loop_
_entity_poly.entity_id
_entity_poly.type
_entity_poly.pdbx_seq_one_letter_code
_entity_poly.pdbx_strand_id
1 'polypeptide(L)'
;MGLLQRTLWRTLRGNLYMNQSDILVPIVDPTNNEEIHKSAFMILAHGKSITAKIRQISKSLGASLYSVDEDYDLRREQMHEVSTRLNDTRNVVERTKNMLHAELTQIAPFLTAWMTIIKKERAIYDTLNQFTYDQARTTHIAEAWCPTSSLPSIKMALRDVNDRAGLTVPTIVNRVRTNNTPPTFVRTNKFTDGFQNIVNAYNIPKYEESNPGLYTAVTFPFMFAVMFGDVGHGALITIAATAMICWEGTLKKSQLDELVQMAFYGRYTLLMMGLFSIYTGLLYNDVFSKSFTFFPSQWKWPDNIRPSETIEASLRDGYRFPFGVDWNWHDAENYLLFTNSMKMKMSILLGWMHMTYALCLQYVNAHHFRQKVDIIGNFIPEMIFFQSIFGYLAFTVLYKWSVDWESREQSPPNLLNMLISMFLSPGKVQEQLYEGQAVVQVILLFLAFIQIPIMLFFKPLYLRWENNNARTVGRRAFEERSRESVLGEDRFLGEH
;
A
#
# COMPACT_ATOMS: atom_id res chain seq x y z
N MET A 1 -15.69 44.16 -27.81
CA MET A 1 -16.06 45.22 -28.78
C MET A 1 -17.54 45.27 -29.15
N GLY A 2 -18.23 44.16 -29.46
CA GLY A 2 -19.64 44.20 -29.89
C GLY A 2 -20.64 44.90 -28.93
N LEU A 3 -20.37 44.87 -27.62
CA LEU A 3 -21.18 45.59 -26.63
C LEU A 3 -21.02 47.12 -26.74
N LEU A 4 -19.78 47.62 -26.90
CA LEU A 4 -19.48 49.06 -27.03
C LEU A 4 -20.18 49.65 -28.26
N GLN A 5 -20.06 48.98 -29.41
CA GLN A 5 -20.69 49.41 -30.66
C GLN A 5 -22.22 49.48 -30.53
N ARG A 6 -22.85 48.45 -29.94
CA ARG A 6 -24.30 48.41 -29.73
C ARG A 6 -24.77 49.53 -28.79
N THR A 7 -24.04 49.78 -27.70
CA THR A 7 -24.38 50.83 -26.74
C THR A 7 -24.27 52.21 -27.37
N LEU A 8 -23.17 52.49 -28.09
CA LEU A 8 -22.96 53.77 -28.77
C LEU A 8 -23.99 54.01 -29.88
N TRP A 9 -24.29 53.00 -30.70
CA TRP A 9 -25.28 53.08 -31.77
C TRP A 9 -26.66 53.48 -31.25
N ARG A 10 -27.10 52.87 -30.13
CA ARG A 10 -28.38 53.17 -29.47
C ARG A 10 -28.41 54.61 -28.92
N THR A 11 -27.33 55.04 -28.27
CA THR A 11 -27.27 56.38 -27.67
C THR A 11 -27.19 57.52 -28.69
N LEU A 12 -26.56 57.27 -29.85
CA LEU A 12 -26.33 58.28 -30.90
C LEU A 12 -27.29 58.13 -32.08
N ARG A 13 -28.27 57.23 -31.99
CA ARG A 13 -29.29 56.96 -33.02
C ARG A 13 -28.69 56.71 -34.42
N GLY A 14 -27.55 56.01 -34.49
CA GLY A 14 -26.87 55.69 -35.74
C GLY A 14 -25.93 56.77 -36.30
N ASN A 15 -25.81 57.93 -35.66
CA ASN A 15 -24.92 59.02 -36.11
C ASN A 15 -23.49 58.87 -35.56
N LEU A 16 -22.81 57.78 -35.90
CA LEU A 16 -21.39 57.58 -35.58
C LEU A 16 -20.68 56.80 -36.68
N TYR A 17 -19.43 57.16 -36.95
CA TYR A 17 -18.53 56.34 -37.78
C TYR A 17 -17.44 55.74 -36.89
N MET A 18 -17.41 54.41 -36.79
CA MET A 18 -16.47 53.68 -35.95
C MET A 18 -15.60 52.77 -36.83
N ASN A 19 -14.29 52.90 -36.70
CA ASN A 19 -13.33 51.96 -37.27
C ASN A 19 -12.66 51.18 -36.13
N GLN A 20 -12.34 49.91 -36.37
CA GLN A 20 -11.70 49.03 -35.38
C GLN A 20 -10.61 48.20 -36.04
N SER A 21 -9.54 47.96 -35.29
CA SER A 21 -8.41 47.13 -35.70
C SER A 21 -7.97 46.27 -34.52
N ASP A 22 -7.87 44.96 -34.74
CA ASP A 22 -7.41 44.04 -33.70
C ASP A 22 -5.89 44.14 -33.52
N ILE A 23 -5.43 44.11 -32.27
CA ILE A 23 -4.00 44.05 -31.96
C ILE A 23 -3.62 42.57 -32.01
N LEU A 24 -2.75 42.21 -32.96
CA LEU A 24 -2.39 40.82 -33.23
C LEU A 24 -1.68 40.15 -32.03
N VAL A 25 -0.90 40.92 -31.28
CA VAL A 25 -0.16 40.44 -30.11
C VAL A 25 -1.03 40.65 -28.86
N PRO A 26 -1.33 39.58 -28.09
CA PRO A 26 -2.05 39.72 -26.84
C PRO A 26 -1.23 40.55 -25.84
N ILE A 27 -1.92 41.39 -25.06
CA ILE A 27 -1.29 42.22 -24.04
C ILE A 27 -1.50 41.53 -22.70
N VAL A 28 -0.39 41.22 -22.03
CA VAL A 28 -0.42 40.65 -20.68
C VAL A 28 -0.91 41.72 -19.71
N ASP A 29 -1.97 41.42 -18.97
CA ASP A 29 -2.45 42.32 -17.93
C ASP A 29 -1.55 42.21 -16.68
N PRO A 30 -1.04 43.33 -16.15
CA PRO A 30 -0.09 43.33 -15.04
C PRO A 30 -0.66 42.81 -13.71
N THR A 31 -1.99 42.65 -13.58
CA THR A 31 -2.64 42.26 -12.32
C THR A 31 -2.88 40.76 -12.18
N ASN A 32 -3.31 40.10 -13.25
CA ASN A 32 -3.63 38.67 -13.27
C ASN A 32 -2.63 37.85 -14.11
N ASN A 33 -1.73 38.52 -14.84
CA ASN A 33 -0.74 37.91 -15.74
C ASN A 33 -1.39 37.07 -16.86
N GLU A 34 -2.64 37.36 -17.22
CA GLU A 34 -3.37 36.71 -18.31
C GLU A 34 -3.13 37.44 -19.64
N GLU A 35 -3.08 36.67 -20.73
CA GLU A 35 -2.98 37.19 -22.09
C GLU A 35 -4.34 37.68 -22.58
N ILE A 36 -4.51 39.01 -22.66
CA ILE A 36 -5.77 39.61 -23.11
C ILE A 36 -5.60 40.12 -24.55
N HIS A 37 -6.42 39.61 -25.45
CA HIS A 37 -6.56 40.19 -26.79
C HIS A 37 -7.28 41.53 -26.69
N LYS A 38 -6.59 42.61 -27.07
CA LYS A 38 -7.14 43.96 -27.11
C LYS A 38 -7.31 44.39 -28.57
N SER A 39 -8.29 45.25 -28.82
CA SER A 39 -8.51 45.87 -30.13
C SER A 39 -8.46 47.39 -29.98
N ALA A 40 -7.86 48.07 -30.96
CA ALA A 40 -7.92 49.52 -31.07
C ALA A 40 -9.19 49.93 -31.81
N PHE A 41 -9.75 51.08 -31.46
CA PHE A 41 -10.92 51.64 -32.13
C PHE A 41 -10.82 53.15 -32.24
N MET A 42 -11.42 53.70 -33.30
CA MET A 42 -11.52 55.12 -33.57
C MET A 42 -12.98 55.47 -33.86
N ILE A 43 -13.52 56.50 -33.19
CA ILE A 43 -14.89 56.95 -33.36
C ILE A 43 -14.88 58.41 -33.80
N LEU A 44 -15.45 58.69 -34.97
CA LEU A 44 -15.66 60.04 -35.48
C LEU A 44 -17.09 60.49 -35.12
N ALA A 45 -17.19 61.60 -34.41
CA ALA A 45 -18.46 62.21 -34.04
C ALA A 45 -18.32 63.73 -33.98
N HIS A 46 -19.36 64.44 -34.42
CA HIS A 46 -19.39 65.90 -34.45
C HIS A 46 -20.22 66.45 -33.27
N GLY A 47 -19.63 67.33 -32.46
CA GLY A 47 -20.30 68.03 -31.35
C GLY A 47 -19.72 67.71 -29.97
N LYS A 48 -19.39 68.76 -29.20
CA LYS A 48 -18.71 68.67 -27.89
C LYS A 48 -19.46 67.81 -26.86
N SER A 49 -20.79 67.90 -26.83
CA SER A 49 -21.64 67.14 -25.90
C SER A 49 -21.67 65.64 -26.23
N ILE A 50 -21.58 65.28 -27.51
CA ILE A 50 -21.56 63.90 -28.00
C ILE A 50 -20.21 63.25 -27.70
N THR A 51 -19.10 63.94 -27.99
CA THR A 51 -17.75 63.44 -27.70
C THR A 51 -17.53 63.20 -26.20
N ALA A 52 -18.07 64.07 -25.34
CA ALA A 52 -18.03 63.88 -23.89
C ALA A 52 -18.79 62.62 -23.44
N LYS A 53 -20.00 62.38 -24.00
CA LYS A 53 -20.78 61.16 -23.72
C LYS A 53 -20.06 59.89 -24.19
N ILE A 54 -19.49 59.90 -25.40
CA ILE A 54 -18.72 58.77 -25.95
C ILE A 54 -17.52 58.45 -25.04
N ARG A 55 -16.80 59.47 -24.57
CA ARG A 55 -15.66 59.32 -23.66
C ARG A 55 -16.07 58.67 -22.33
N GLN A 56 -17.20 59.08 -21.76
CA GLN A 56 -17.71 58.51 -20.50
C GLN A 56 -18.12 57.04 -20.66
N ILE A 57 -18.86 56.70 -21.72
CA ILE A 57 -19.30 55.33 -22.02
C ILE A 57 -18.11 54.41 -22.29
N SER A 58 -17.10 54.90 -23.01
CA SER A 58 -15.91 54.10 -23.32
C SER A 58 -15.08 53.82 -22.06
N LYS A 59 -14.90 54.82 -21.17
CA LYS A 59 -14.21 54.63 -19.89
C LYS A 59 -14.95 53.68 -18.96
N SER A 60 -16.29 53.74 -18.89
CA SER A 60 -17.08 52.83 -18.03
C SER A 60 -17.00 51.37 -18.46
N LEU A 61 -16.69 51.12 -19.74
CA LEU A 61 -16.48 49.78 -20.29
C LEU A 61 -15.01 49.33 -20.24
N GLY A 62 -14.15 50.05 -19.51
CA GLY A 62 -12.75 49.69 -19.32
C GLY A 62 -11.82 50.04 -20.48
N ALA A 63 -12.23 50.89 -21.42
CA ALA A 63 -11.36 51.32 -22.53
C ALA A 63 -10.36 52.40 -22.09
N SER A 64 -9.09 52.19 -22.42
CA SER A 64 -8.04 53.22 -22.32
C SER A 64 -8.13 54.18 -23.51
N LEU A 65 -8.41 55.46 -23.23
CA LEU A 65 -8.55 56.49 -24.25
C LEU A 65 -7.29 57.34 -24.35
N TYR A 66 -6.80 57.54 -25.56
CA TYR A 66 -5.63 58.36 -25.87
C TYR A 66 -6.06 59.61 -26.66
N SER A 67 -5.42 60.75 -26.39
CA SER A 67 -5.53 61.95 -27.23
C SER A 67 -4.48 61.88 -28.34
N VAL A 68 -4.92 61.96 -29.58
CA VAL A 68 -4.05 61.98 -30.77
C VAL A 68 -4.39 63.23 -31.55
N ASP A 69 -3.37 64.03 -31.89
CA ASP A 69 -3.58 65.24 -32.67
C ASP A 69 -3.91 64.93 -34.14
N GLU A 70 -4.71 65.82 -34.74
CA GLU A 70 -5.13 65.72 -36.14
C GLU A 70 -3.97 66.04 -37.10
N ASP A 71 -3.10 66.98 -36.70
CA ASP A 71 -1.92 67.39 -37.45
C ASP A 71 -0.90 66.24 -37.53
N TYR A 72 -0.38 66.02 -38.73
CA TYR A 72 0.61 65.00 -39.00
C TYR A 72 1.93 65.27 -38.28
N ASP A 73 2.38 66.53 -38.24
CA ASP A 73 3.67 66.89 -37.67
C ASP A 73 3.67 66.75 -36.14
N LEU A 74 2.61 67.22 -35.48
CA LEU A 74 2.42 67.05 -34.03
C LEU A 74 2.25 65.58 -33.63
N ARG A 75 1.53 64.78 -34.42
CA ARG A 75 1.40 63.33 -34.16
C ARG A 75 2.75 62.62 -34.29
N ARG A 76 3.57 63.02 -35.26
CA ARG A 76 4.91 62.48 -35.44
C ARG A 76 5.81 62.81 -34.25
N GLU A 77 5.71 64.03 -33.73
CA GLU A 77 6.41 64.44 -32.50
C GLU A 77 5.96 63.62 -31.27
N GLN A 78 4.65 63.43 -31.07
CA GLN A 78 4.11 62.58 -30.01
C GLN A 78 4.60 61.13 -30.10
N MET A 79 4.68 60.57 -31.31
CA MET A 79 5.24 59.24 -31.52
C MET A 79 6.72 59.16 -31.14
N HIS A 80 7.52 60.17 -31.52
CA HIS A 80 8.93 60.24 -31.15
C HIS A 80 9.12 60.36 -29.63
N GLU A 81 8.31 61.17 -28.95
CA GLU A 81 8.33 61.32 -27.49
C GLU A 81 7.99 60.00 -26.78
N VAL A 82 6.89 59.35 -27.17
CA VAL A 82 6.47 58.06 -26.58
C VAL A 82 7.50 56.98 -26.83
N SER A 83 8.09 56.93 -28.02
CA SER A 83 9.16 55.97 -28.36
C SER A 83 10.39 56.15 -27.47
N THR A 84 10.78 57.40 -27.21
CA THR A 84 11.91 57.73 -26.32
C THR A 84 11.61 57.27 -24.89
N ARG A 85 10.44 57.63 -24.35
CA ARG A 85 10.01 57.21 -23.01
C ARG A 85 9.90 55.69 -22.86
N LEU A 86 9.42 55.01 -23.90
CA LEU A 86 9.33 53.56 -23.93
C LEU A 86 10.72 52.93 -23.84
N ASN A 87 11.69 53.46 -24.59
CA ASN A 87 13.07 52.98 -24.56
C ASN A 87 13.72 53.19 -23.18
N ASP A 88 13.51 54.35 -22.56
CA ASP A 88 14.02 54.63 -21.21
C ASP A 88 13.41 53.70 -20.17
N THR A 89 12.10 53.49 -20.21
CA THR A 89 11.40 52.57 -19.31
C THR A 89 11.88 51.14 -19.49
N ARG A 90 12.09 50.71 -20.75
CA ARG A 90 12.64 49.39 -21.07
C ARG A 90 14.04 49.21 -20.49
N ASN A 91 14.90 50.22 -20.63
CA ASN A 91 16.24 50.21 -20.04
C ASN A 91 16.21 50.08 -18.52
N VAL A 92 15.28 50.76 -17.84
CA VAL A 92 15.11 50.65 -16.38
C VAL A 92 14.66 49.25 -15.99
N VAL A 93 13.67 48.67 -16.69
CA VAL A 93 13.16 47.32 -16.42
C VAL A 93 14.24 46.26 -16.66
N GLU A 94 15.02 46.38 -17.71
CA GLU A 94 16.13 45.45 -17.98
C GLU A 94 17.21 45.56 -16.89
N ARG A 95 17.54 46.77 -16.43
CA ARG A 95 18.49 46.98 -15.34
C ARG A 95 17.99 46.39 -14.02
N THR A 96 16.74 46.61 -13.64
CA THR A 96 16.18 46.06 -12.40
C THR A 96 16.07 44.54 -12.46
N LYS A 97 15.68 43.98 -13.61
CA LYS A 97 15.65 42.53 -13.82
C LYS A 97 17.05 41.91 -13.72
N ASN A 98 18.06 42.56 -14.31
CA ASN A 98 19.44 42.08 -14.22
C ASN A 98 19.97 42.17 -12.79
N MET A 99 19.66 43.23 -12.05
CA MET A 99 20.00 43.34 -10.63
C MET A 99 19.33 42.25 -9.80
N LEU A 100 18.03 42.01 -10.01
CA LEU A 100 17.29 40.93 -9.36
C LEU A 100 17.91 39.55 -9.67
N HIS A 101 18.25 39.28 -10.93
CA HIS A 101 18.90 38.02 -11.30
C HIS A 101 20.29 37.88 -10.68
N ALA A 102 21.06 38.96 -10.57
CA ALA A 102 22.36 38.93 -9.90
C ALA A 102 22.21 38.56 -8.42
N GLU A 103 21.29 39.19 -7.69
CA GLU A 103 20.96 38.87 -6.29
C GLU A 103 20.48 37.42 -6.14
N LEU A 104 19.54 36.97 -6.99
CA LEU A 104 19.04 35.60 -6.96
C LEU A 104 20.15 34.57 -7.23
N THR A 105 21.08 34.88 -8.14
CA THR A 105 22.21 33.99 -8.45
C THR A 105 23.20 33.92 -7.29
N GLN A 106 23.38 35.01 -6.54
CA GLN A 106 24.20 35.01 -5.33
C GLN A 106 23.57 34.19 -4.20
N ILE A 107 22.24 34.25 -4.03
CA ILE A 107 21.52 33.55 -2.95
C ILE A 107 21.31 32.06 -3.27
N ALA A 108 21.08 31.70 -4.54
CA ALA A 108 20.79 30.34 -4.99
C ALA A 108 21.69 29.22 -4.41
N PRO A 109 23.04 29.35 -4.38
CA PRO A 109 23.90 28.29 -3.85
C PRO A 109 23.74 28.08 -2.33
N PHE A 110 23.43 29.13 -1.56
CA PHE A 110 23.34 29.06 -0.09
C PHE A 110 21.96 28.60 0.41
N LEU A 111 20.92 28.79 -0.39
CA LEU A 111 19.53 28.52 0.01
C LEU A 111 19.32 27.08 0.51
N THR A 112 19.91 26.09 -0.16
CA THR A 112 19.77 24.67 0.21
C THR A 112 20.44 24.36 1.56
N ALA A 113 21.60 24.96 1.83
CA ALA A 113 22.31 24.84 3.09
C ALA A 113 21.53 25.51 4.22
N TRP A 114 21.05 26.74 4.02
CA TRP A 114 20.23 27.47 5.01
C TRP A 114 18.94 26.73 5.33
N MET A 115 18.22 26.21 4.32
CA MET A 115 17.03 25.40 4.55
C MET A 115 17.33 24.14 5.37
N THR A 116 18.49 23.50 5.13
CA THR A 116 18.89 22.31 5.89
C THR A 116 19.18 22.65 7.34
N ILE A 117 19.86 23.76 7.61
CA ILE A 117 20.14 24.25 8.97
C ILE A 117 18.84 24.57 9.69
N ILE A 118 17.94 25.35 9.09
CA ILE A 118 16.66 25.74 9.69
C ILE A 118 15.79 24.50 9.98
N LYS A 119 15.74 23.53 9.07
CA LYS A 119 15.00 22.28 9.29
C LYS A 119 15.56 21.45 10.44
N LYS A 120 16.90 21.36 10.56
CA LYS A 120 17.55 20.67 11.68
C LYS A 120 17.29 21.38 13.00
N GLU A 121 17.44 22.70 13.03
CA GLU A 121 17.24 23.51 14.23
C GLU A 121 15.79 23.41 14.72
N ARG A 122 14.83 23.53 13.80
CA ARG A 122 13.41 23.30 14.11
C ARG A 122 13.16 21.91 14.69
N ALA A 123 13.72 20.86 14.09
CA ALA A 123 13.55 19.50 14.61
C ALA A 123 14.13 19.33 16.02
N ILE A 124 15.25 19.99 16.33
CA ILE A 124 15.84 20.00 17.68
C ILE A 124 14.88 20.67 18.66
N TYR A 125 14.38 21.87 18.37
CA TYR A 125 13.41 22.54 19.25
C TYR A 125 12.11 21.76 19.40
N ASP A 126 11.60 21.15 18.33
CA ASP A 126 10.41 20.30 18.38
C ASP A 126 10.61 19.09 19.31
N THR A 127 11.83 18.51 19.35
CA THR A 127 12.16 17.44 20.32
C THR A 127 12.36 17.95 21.75
N LEU A 128 13.02 19.10 21.93
CA LEU A 128 13.21 19.71 23.25
C LEU A 128 11.88 20.12 23.90
N ASN A 129 10.90 20.53 23.10
CA ASN A 129 9.54 20.84 23.56
C ASN A 129 8.81 19.62 24.15
N GLN A 130 9.23 18.39 23.84
CA GLN A 130 8.66 17.17 24.43
C GLN A 130 9.29 16.83 25.79
N PHE A 131 10.36 17.52 26.20
CA PHE A 131 11.05 17.25 27.45
C PHE A 131 10.41 17.98 28.61
N THR A 132 10.42 17.35 29.78
CA THR A 132 9.98 18.00 31.01
C THR A 132 11.13 18.79 31.60
N TYR A 133 10.91 20.06 31.93
CA TYR A 133 11.92 20.91 32.56
C TYR A 133 11.77 20.86 34.09
N ASP A 134 12.82 20.46 34.79
CA ASP A 134 12.90 20.51 36.25
C ASP A 134 13.56 21.83 36.68
N GLN A 135 12.76 22.73 37.26
CA GLN A 135 13.21 24.04 37.75
C GLN A 135 14.21 23.94 38.91
N ALA A 136 14.12 22.90 39.75
CA ALA A 136 14.95 22.78 40.94
C ALA A 136 16.41 22.43 40.60
N ARG A 137 16.60 21.62 39.55
CA ARG A 137 17.91 21.15 39.09
C ARG A 137 18.40 21.85 37.84
N THR A 138 17.57 22.70 37.23
CA THR A 138 17.83 23.34 35.92
C THR A 138 18.19 22.33 34.83
N THR A 139 17.55 21.16 34.85
CA THR A 139 17.82 20.05 33.93
C THR A 139 16.56 19.67 33.14
N HIS A 140 16.75 19.28 31.89
CA HIS A 140 15.70 18.64 31.10
C HIS A 140 15.68 17.13 31.35
N ILE A 141 14.48 16.58 31.54
CA ILE A 141 14.21 15.16 31.72
C ILE A 141 13.43 14.68 30.50
N ALA A 142 13.96 13.63 29.87
CA ALA A 142 13.36 13.02 28.70
C ALA A 142 13.18 11.51 28.93
N GLU A 143 11.99 11.00 28.61
CA GLU A 143 11.73 9.57 28.52
C GLU A 143 11.63 9.18 27.05
N ALA A 144 12.39 8.16 26.64
CA ALA A 144 12.43 7.74 25.25
C ALA A 144 12.54 6.22 25.12
N TRP A 145 11.92 5.70 24.07
CA TRP A 145 12.08 4.30 23.68
C TRP A 145 13.37 4.12 22.90
N CYS A 146 14.21 3.16 23.32
CA CYS A 146 15.39 2.77 22.56
C CYS A 146 15.50 1.25 22.48
N PRO A 147 15.92 0.68 21.33
CA PRO A 147 16.28 -0.72 21.27
C PRO A 147 17.40 -1.05 22.25
N THR A 148 17.26 -2.14 23.01
CA THR A 148 18.27 -2.58 23.99
C THR A 148 19.66 -2.73 23.36
N SER A 149 19.74 -3.09 22.08
CA SER A 149 20.98 -3.24 21.32
C SER A 149 21.72 -1.93 21.05
N SER A 150 21.03 -0.79 20.93
CA SER A 150 21.64 0.51 20.61
C SER A 150 21.95 1.35 21.84
N LEU A 151 21.55 0.89 23.03
CA LEU A 151 21.82 1.57 24.30
C LEU A 151 23.33 1.83 24.56
N PRO A 152 24.27 0.92 24.27
CA PRO A 152 25.70 1.22 24.39
C PRO A 152 26.17 2.33 23.46
N SER A 153 25.70 2.34 22.20
CA SER A 153 26.06 3.36 21.21
C SER A 153 25.56 4.75 21.62
N ILE A 154 24.34 4.84 22.16
CA ILE A 154 23.77 6.10 22.68
C ILE A 154 24.59 6.62 23.86
N LYS A 155 24.94 5.76 24.83
CA LYS A 155 25.78 6.15 25.96
C LYS A 155 27.16 6.65 25.54
N MET A 156 27.76 6.01 24.53
CA MET A 156 29.05 6.44 23.99
C MET A 156 28.97 7.79 23.29
N ALA A 157 27.94 8.01 22.45
CA ALA A 157 27.72 9.29 21.78
C ALA A 157 27.49 10.43 22.78
N LEU A 158 26.71 10.19 23.84
CA LEU A 158 26.47 11.18 24.90
C LEU A 158 27.75 11.52 25.69
N ARG A 159 28.61 10.53 25.93
CA ARG A 159 29.92 10.75 26.55
C ARG A 159 30.84 11.61 25.68
N ASP A 160 30.96 11.27 24.39
CA ASP A 160 31.78 12.04 23.45
C ASP A 160 31.31 13.50 23.34
N VAL A 161 29.99 13.73 23.33
CA VAL A 161 29.42 15.09 23.36
C VAL A 161 29.76 15.82 24.66
N ASN A 162 29.66 15.13 25.81
CA ASN A 162 30.00 15.71 27.11
C ASN A 162 31.48 16.13 27.19
N ASP A 163 32.36 15.26 26.69
CA ASP A 163 33.81 15.47 26.67
C ASP A 163 34.20 16.64 25.75
N ARG A 164 33.58 16.73 24.57
CA ARG A 164 33.80 17.84 23.62
C ARG A 164 33.26 19.18 24.14
N ALA A 165 32.13 19.16 24.85
CA ALA A 165 31.52 20.35 25.40
C ALA A 165 32.17 20.83 26.71
N GLY A 166 33.06 20.02 27.31
CA GLY A 166 33.71 20.35 28.59
C GLY A 166 32.73 20.47 29.76
N LEU A 167 31.58 19.79 29.67
CA LEU A 167 30.52 19.86 30.68
C LEU A 167 30.92 19.04 31.92
N THR A 168 30.86 19.67 33.10
CA THR A 168 31.18 19.04 34.38
C THR A 168 30.10 18.05 34.85
N VAL A 169 28.86 18.20 34.37
CA VAL A 169 27.73 17.34 34.72
C VAL A 169 27.53 16.29 33.63
N PRO A 170 27.78 15.00 33.89
CA PRO A 170 27.57 13.95 32.90
C PRO A 170 26.07 13.76 32.63
N THR A 171 25.72 13.51 31.38
CA THR A 171 24.36 13.09 30.99
C THR A 171 24.07 11.69 31.56
N ILE A 172 23.00 11.59 32.36
CA ILE A 172 22.63 10.35 33.05
C ILE A 172 21.61 9.59 32.21
N VAL A 173 21.94 8.36 31.81
CA VAL A 173 21.03 7.46 31.08
C VAL A 173 20.63 6.29 31.97
N ASN A 174 19.40 6.32 32.46
CA ASN A 174 18.83 5.28 33.32
C ASN A 174 17.78 4.45 32.57
N ARG A 175 17.77 3.14 32.84
CA ARG A 175 16.73 2.25 32.33
C ARG A 175 15.54 2.28 33.28
N VAL A 176 14.44 2.89 32.86
CA VAL A 176 13.17 2.90 33.59
C VAL A 176 12.36 1.65 33.23
N ARG A 177 11.76 1.00 34.22
CA ARG A 177 10.78 -0.07 33.99
C ARG A 177 9.39 0.56 33.91
N THR A 178 8.65 0.25 32.85
CA THR A 178 7.30 0.75 32.62
C THR A 178 6.38 -0.38 32.21
N ASN A 179 5.08 -0.19 32.44
CA ASN A 179 4.01 -1.09 31.99
C ASN A 179 3.39 -0.63 30.66
N ASN A 180 3.85 0.49 30.11
CA ASN A 180 3.38 0.99 28.81
C ASN A 180 3.83 0.07 27.67
N THR A 181 3.00 -0.08 26.63
CA THR A 181 3.33 -0.92 25.48
C THR A 181 4.44 -0.26 24.65
N PRO A 182 5.60 -0.92 24.46
CA PRO A 182 6.68 -0.37 23.65
C PRO A 182 6.29 -0.30 22.16
N PRO A 183 6.92 0.58 21.37
CA PRO A 183 6.76 0.58 19.93
C PRO A 183 7.44 -0.65 19.31
N THR A 184 6.86 -1.15 18.21
CA THR A 184 7.43 -2.26 17.42
C THR A 184 8.45 -1.73 16.42
N PHE A 185 9.66 -2.27 16.45
CA PHE A 185 10.71 -1.94 15.47
C PHE A 185 11.21 -3.20 14.78
N VAL A 186 10.89 -3.32 13.48
CA VAL A 186 11.38 -4.42 12.63
C VAL A 186 12.59 -3.94 11.84
N ARG A 187 13.71 -4.64 11.98
CA ARG A 187 14.91 -4.35 11.18
C ARG A 187 14.71 -4.86 9.77
N THR A 188 14.55 -3.95 8.81
CA THR A 188 14.46 -4.29 7.40
C THR A 188 15.83 -4.20 6.73
N ASN A 189 16.08 -5.09 5.77
CA ASN A 189 17.16 -4.94 4.80
C ASN A 189 16.59 -4.41 3.48
N LYS A 190 17.44 -4.12 2.48
CA LYS A 190 16.98 -3.61 1.17
C LYS A 190 15.95 -4.50 0.48
N PHE A 191 15.97 -5.81 0.75
CA PHE A 191 15.05 -6.80 0.17
C PHE A 191 13.71 -6.86 0.92
N THR A 192 13.73 -6.94 2.24
CA THR A 192 12.54 -7.11 3.08
C THR A 192 11.77 -5.82 3.28
N ASP A 193 12.37 -4.65 3.02
CA ASP A 193 11.74 -3.34 3.23
C ASP A 193 10.45 -3.18 2.43
N GLY A 194 10.47 -3.57 1.15
CA GLY A 194 9.28 -3.55 0.29
C GLY A 194 8.15 -4.42 0.82
N PHE A 195 8.47 -5.65 1.26
CA PHE A 195 7.47 -6.57 1.83
C PHE A 195 6.94 -6.09 3.18
N GLN A 196 7.81 -5.52 4.03
CA GLN A 196 7.39 -4.99 5.32
C GLN A 196 6.48 -3.77 5.16
N ASN A 197 6.73 -2.92 4.17
CA ASN A 197 5.86 -1.78 3.88
C ASN A 197 4.45 -2.22 3.44
N ILE A 198 4.35 -3.29 2.65
CA ILE A 198 3.05 -3.89 2.27
C ILE A 198 2.30 -4.38 3.52
N VAL A 199 3.00 -5.04 4.45
CA VAL A 199 2.39 -5.51 5.71
C VAL A 199 1.99 -4.35 6.62
N ASN A 200 2.88 -3.36 6.79
CA ASN A 200 2.64 -2.20 7.64
C ASN A 200 1.48 -1.34 7.14
N ALA A 201 1.21 -1.35 5.83
CA ALA A 201 0.07 -0.66 5.24
C ALA A 201 -1.28 -1.25 5.72
N TYR A 202 -1.32 -2.53 6.09
CA TYR A 202 -2.50 -3.13 6.73
C TYR A 202 -2.55 -2.79 8.21
N ASN A 203 -1.51 -3.18 8.97
CA ASN A 203 -1.34 -2.76 10.36
C ASN A 203 0.10 -3.04 10.84
N ILE A 204 0.55 -2.27 11.83
CA ILE A 204 1.83 -2.52 12.50
C ILE A 204 1.63 -3.66 13.52
N PRO A 205 2.47 -4.72 13.50
CA PRO A 205 2.38 -5.81 14.47
C PRO A 205 2.55 -5.33 15.91
N LYS A 206 1.96 -6.05 16.87
CA LYS A 206 2.16 -5.77 18.29
C LYS A 206 3.61 -6.03 18.71
N TYR A 207 4.00 -5.43 19.83
CA TYR A 207 5.33 -5.63 20.39
C TYR A 207 5.58 -7.12 20.68
N GLU A 208 6.70 -7.66 20.19
CA GLU A 208 7.07 -9.08 20.27
C GLU A 208 6.09 -10.08 19.62
N GLU A 209 5.21 -9.62 18.73
CA GLU A 209 4.39 -10.50 17.89
C GLU A 209 5.20 -11.07 16.72
N SER A 210 4.87 -12.29 16.29
CA SER A 210 5.44 -12.88 15.08
C SER A 210 5.17 -12.01 13.85
N ASN A 211 6.22 -11.53 13.20
CA ASN A 211 6.11 -10.66 12.04
C ASN A 211 5.64 -11.42 10.79
N PRO A 212 4.51 -11.03 10.16
CA PRO A 212 4.05 -11.71 8.97
C PRO A 212 4.87 -11.39 7.72
N GLY A 213 5.60 -10.27 7.70
CA GLY A 213 6.40 -9.83 6.55
C GLY A 213 7.43 -10.85 6.09
N LEU A 214 7.93 -11.72 6.99
CA LEU A 214 8.91 -12.74 6.64
C LEU A 214 8.32 -13.82 5.72
N TYR A 215 7.14 -14.36 6.04
CA TYR A 215 6.53 -15.38 5.18
C TYR A 215 5.85 -14.75 3.97
N THR A 216 5.30 -13.53 4.10
CA THR A 216 4.76 -12.74 2.97
C THR A 216 5.80 -12.56 1.87
N ALA A 217 7.09 -12.47 2.20
CA ALA A 217 8.17 -12.36 1.21
C ALA A 217 8.20 -13.50 0.18
N VAL A 218 7.68 -14.68 0.53
CA VAL A 218 7.60 -15.85 -0.35
C VAL A 218 6.16 -16.13 -0.79
N THR A 219 5.22 -16.14 0.15
CA THR A 219 3.83 -16.55 -0.15
C THR A 219 3.11 -15.54 -1.03
N PHE A 220 3.36 -14.25 -0.88
CA PHE A 220 2.71 -13.24 -1.73
C PHE A 220 3.15 -13.35 -3.20
N PRO A 221 4.46 -13.36 -3.51
CA PRO A 221 4.90 -13.59 -4.89
C PRO A 221 4.48 -14.94 -5.47
N PHE A 222 4.44 -16.00 -4.66
CA PHE A 222 4.02 -17.32 -5.10
C PHE A 222 2.52 -17.38 -5.44
N MET A 223 1.65 -16.78 -4.61
CA MET A 223 0.22 -16.71 -4.89
C MET A 223 -0.08 -15.84 -6.12
N PHE A 224 0.68 -14.74 -6.31
CA PHE A 224 0.63 -13.97 -7.55
C PHE A 224 0.98 -14.82 -8.77
N ALA A 225 2.06 -15.60 -8.69
CA ALA A 225 2.50 -16.46 -9.77
C ALA A 225 1.50 -17.55 -10.16
N VAL A 226 0.75 -18.08 -9.21
CA VAL A 226 -0.33 -19.05 -9.49
C VAL A 226 -1.45 -18.42 -10.32
N MET A 227 -1.75 -17.14 -10.10
CA MET A 227 -2.73 -16.36 -10.87
C MET A 227 -2.17 -15.89 -12.23
N PHE A 228 -0.90 -15.49 -12.26
CA PHE A 228 -0.20 -14.93 -13.42
C PHE A 228 0.82 -15.93 -13.97
N GLY A 229 0.43 -17.20 -14.14
CA GLY A 229 1.33 -18.28 -14.53
C GLY A 229 1.57 -18.32 -16.04
N ASP A 230 2.52 -17.52 -16.53
CA ASP A 230 2.98 -17.53 -17.92
C ASP A 230 4.49 -17.22 -17.94
N VAL A 231 5.26 -18.05 -18.63
CA VAL A 231 6.72 -17.89 -18.72
C VAL A 231 7.11 -16.61 -19.45
N GLY A 232 6.40 -16.26 -20.53
CA GLY A 232 6.71 -15.11 -21.37
C GLY A 232 6.48 -13.80 -20.63
N HIS A 233 5.29 -13.64 -20.05
CA HIS A 233 4.97 -12.46 -19.26
C HIS A 233 5.80 -12.38 -17.96
N GLY A 234 6.05 -13.51 -17.29
CA GLY A 234 6.93 -13.57 -16.12
C GLY A 234 8.37 -13.16 -16.43
N ALA A 235 8.90 -13.53 -17.61
CA ALA A 235 10.21 -13.09 -18.09
C ALA A 235 10.28 -11.58 -18.30
N LEU A 236 9.26 -10.96 -18.91
CA LEU A 236 9.19 -9.51 -19.09
C LEU A 236 9.21 -8.76 -17.74
N ILE A 237 8.42 -9.22 -16.77
CA ILE A 237 8.41 -8.65 -15.41
C ILE A 237 9.79 -8.80 -14.76
N THR A 238 10.42 -9.96 -14.90
CA THR A 238 11.75 -10.24 -14.33
C THR A 238 12.81 -9.32 -14.94
N ILE A 239 12.77 -9.11 -16.26
CA ILE A 239 13.69 -8.20 -16.97
C ILE A 239 13.48 -6.76 -16.49
N ALA A 240 12.23 -6.29 -16.41
CA ALA A 240 11.92 -4.95 -15.93
C ALA A 240 12.38 -4.72 -14.47
N ALA A 241 12.13 -5.70 -13.59
CA ALA A 241 12.56 -5.65 -12.20
C ALA A 241 14.10 -5.64 -12.07
N THR A 242 14.78 -6.49 -12.86
CA THR A 242 16.24 -6.57 -12.87
C THR A 242 16.85 -5.27 -13.40
N ALA A 243 16.29 -4.67 -14.44
CA ALA A 243 16.72 -3.38 -14.97
C ALA A 243 16.64 -2.26 -13.91
N MET A 244 15.56 -2.21 -13.13
CA MET A 244 15.43 -1.27 -12.01
C MET A 244 16.46 -1.51 -10.89
N ILE A 245 16.84 -2.76 -10.64
CA ILE A 245 17.87 -3.11 -9.65
C ILE A 245 19.26 -2.69 -10.16
N CYS A 246 19.58 -2.95 -11.43
CA CYS A 246 20.85 -2.56 -12.05
C CYS A 246 21.06 -1.03 -12.05
N TRP A 247 20.00 -0.25 -12.25
CA TRP A 247 20.05 1.22 -12.27
C TRP A 247 19.70 1.88 -10.92
N GLU A 248 19.77 1.15 -9.79
CA GLU A 248 19.38 1.64 -8.46
C GLU A 248 20.05 2.98 -8.09
N GLY A 249 21.33 3.16 -8.41
CA GLY A 249 22.10 4.36 -8.07
C GLY A 249 21.64 5.62 -8.82
N THR A 250 21.20 5.47 -10.08
CA THR A 250 20.73 6.57 -10.91
C THR A 250 19.29 6.92 -10.56
N LEU A 251 18.42 5.92 -10.39
CA LEU A 251 17.01 6.12 -10.08
C LEU A 251 16.79 6.79 -8.72
N LYS A 252 17.62 6.48 -7.71
CA LYS A 252 17.54 7.13 -6.39
C LYS A 252 17.81 8.64 -6.40
N LYS A 253 18.58 9.14 -7.37
CA LYS A 253 18.93 10.55 -7.48
C LYS A 253 17.90 11.34 -8.29
N SER A 254 17.14 10.65 -9.14
CA SER A 254 16.12 11.27 -9.97
C SER A 254 14.82 11.48 -9.19
N GLN A 255 14.12 12.56 -9.49
CA GLN A 255 12.72 12.74 -9.07
C GLN A 255 11.87 11.90 -10.03
N LEU A 256 11.50 10.69 -9.60
CA LEU A 256 10.64 9.80 -10.37
C LEU A 256 9.18 10.21 -10.22
N ASP A 257 8.39 9.94 -11.25
CA ASP A 257 6.93 10.03 -11.16
C ASP A 257 6.39 9.03 -10.12
N GLU A 258 5.24 9.35 -9.52
CA GLU A 258 4.73 8.63 -8.34
C GLU A 258 4.55 7.13 -8.62
N LEU A 259 4.03 6.77 -9.80
CA LEU A 259 3.85 5.38 -10.23
C LEU A 259 5.18 4.63 -10.37
N VAL A 260 6.18 5.27 -10.97
CA VAL A 260 7.51 4.68 -11.15
C VAL A 260 8.22 4.55 -9.81
N GLN A 261 7.99 5.50 -8.90
CA GLN A 261 8.51 5.47 -7.55
C GLN A 261 7.93 4.29 -6.76
N MET A 262 6.63 4.02 -6.85
CA MET A 262 6.00 2.85 -6.24
C MET A 262 6.60 1.53 -6.77
N ALA A 263 6.75 1.41 -8.09
CA ALA A 263 7.39 0.25 -8.70
C ALA A 263 8.87 0.08 -8.26
N PHE A 264 9.60 1.19 -8.11
CA PHE A 264 10.99 1.17 -7.67
C PHE A 264 11.15 0.73 -6.20
N TYR A 265 10.27 1.19 -5.30
CA TYR A 265 10.24 0.70 -3.91
C TYR A 265 9.94 -0.80 -3.85
N GLY A 266 9.05 -1.29 -4.72
CA GLY A 266 8.68 -2.70 -4.84
C GLY A 266 9.58 -3.57 -5.74
N ARG A 267 10.75 -3.09 -6.17
CA ARG A 267 11.57 -3.79 -7.20
C ARG A 267 11.93 -5.25 -6.85
N TYR A 268 12.21 -5.55 -5.58
CA TYR A 268 12.51 -6.91 -5.15
C TYR A 268 11.24 -7.78 -5.08
N THR A 269 10.10 -7.19 -4.72
CA THR A 269 8.79 -7.85 -4.80
C THR A 269 8.46 -8.22 -6.24
N LEU A 270 8.66 -7.30 -7.19
CA LEU A 270 8.47 -7.53 -8.62
C LEU A 270 9.40 -8.62 -9.16
N LEU A 271 10.66 -8.63 -8.74
CA LEU A 271 11.61 -9.67 -9.13
C LEU A 271 11.12 -11.06 -8.68
N MET A 272 10.71 -11.21 -7.41
CA MET A 272 10.21 -12.48 -6.89
C MET A 272 8.91 -12.91 -7.61
N MET A 273 8.01 -11.96 -7.90
CA MET A 273 6.78 -12.23 -8.65
C MET A 273 7.06 -12.75 -10.07
N GLY A 274 8.03 -12.14 -10.77
CA GLY A 274 8.45 -12.58 -12.09
C GLY A 274 9.10 -13.97 -12.07
N LEU A 275 10.02 -14.23 -11.13
CA LEU A 275 10.68 -15.53 -11.01
C LEU A 275 9.72 -16.66 -10.68
N PHE A 276 8.79 -16.45 -9.75
CA PHE A 276 7.77 -17.46 -9.45
C PHE A 276 6.77 -17.62 -10.61
N SER A 277 6.43 -16.56 -11.33
CA SER A 277 5.57 -16.62 -12.52
C SER A 277 6.20 -17.45 -13.64
N ILE A 278 7.51 -17.36 -13.83
CA ILE A 278 8.24 -18.26 -14.74
C ILE A 278 8.14 -19.71 -14.26
N TYR A 279 8.35 -19.96 -12.96
CA TYR A 279 8.24 -21.31 -12.39
C TYR A 279 6.83 -21.89 -12.57
N THR A 280 5.78 -21.16 -12.21
CA THR A 280 4.39 -21.63 -12.37
C THR A 280 3.96 -21.73 -13.83
N GLY A 281 4.42 -20.83 -14.70
CA GLY A 281 4.23 -20.90 -16.15
C GLY A 281 4.85 -22.16 -16.75
N LEU A 282 6.04 -22.55 -16.28
CA LEU A 282 6.67 -23.82 -16.66
C LEU A 282 5.87 -25.04 -16.17
N LEU A 283 5.27 -24.97 -14.97
CA LEU A 283 4.36 -26.02 -14.47
C LEU A 283 3.06 -26.11 -15.29
N TYR A 284 2.49 -24.98 -15.70
CA TYR A 284 1.33 -24.94 -16.58
C TYR A 284 1.66 -25.29 -18.03
N ASN A 285 2.95 -25.28 -18.38
CA ASN A 285 3.45 -25.48 -19.73
C ASN A 285 2.82 -24.48 -20.73
N ASP A 286 2.85 -23.20 -20.36
CA ASP A 286 2.27 -22.10 -21.14
C ASP A 286 3.24 -20.91 -21.27
N VAL A 287 3.52 -20.52 -22.51
CA VAL A 287 4.32 -19.36 -22.90
C VAL A 287 3.58 -18.61 -24.00
N PHE A 288 3.07 -17.42 -23.69
CA PHE A 288 2.28 -16.63 -24.65
C PHE A 288 1.20 -17.47 -25.36
N SER A 289 0.47 -18.32 -24.62
CA SER A 289 -0.54 -19.27 -25.14
C SER A 289 0.01 -20.37 -26.06
N LYS A 290 1.24 -20.81 -25.83
CA LYS A 290 1.89 -21.94 -26.51
C LYS A 290 2.57 -22.85 -25.52
N SER A 291 2.53 -24.16 -25.79
CA SER A 291 3.18 -25.16 -24.93
C SER A 291 4.59 -25.52 -25.38
N PHE A 292 5.45 -25.89 -24.43
CA PHE A 292 6.76 -26.47 -24.71
C PHE A 292 6.69 -27.99 -24.85
N THR A 293 7.45 -28.53 -25.79
CA THR A 293 7.60 -29.96 -26.05
C THR A 293 8.89 -30.52 -25.43
N PHE A 294 9.15 -30.24 -24.14
CA PHE A 294 10.39 -30.67 -23.46
C PHE A 294 10.55 -32.18 -23.35
N PHE A 295 9.45 -32.91 -23.14
CA PHE A 295 9.42 -34.35 -22.94
C PHE A 295 8.40 -35.00 -23.90
N PRO A 296 8.55 -36.29 -24.23
CA PRO A 296 7.52 -36.99 -24.99
C PRO A 296 6.20 -36.96 -24.21
N SER A 297 5.09 -36.79 -24.93
CA SER A 297 3.75 -36.75 -24.36
C SER A 297 3.35 -38.12 -23.79
N GLN A 298 2.46 -38.10 -22.78
CA GLN A 298 1.86 -39.32 -22.23
C GLN A 298 0.72 -39.86 -23.08
N TRP A 299 0.23 -39.08 -24.04
CA TRP A 299 -0.89 -39.41 -24.91
C TRP A 299 -0.38 -39.80 -26.29
N LYS A 300 -0.91 -40.89 -26.85
CA LYS A 300 -0.64 -41.32 -28.22
C LYS A 300 -1.92 -41.19 -29.05
N TRP A 301 -1.81 -40.44 -30.15
CA TRP A 301 -2.85 -40.40 -31.19
C TRP A 301 -2.87 -41.72 -31.98
N PRO A 302 -4.04 -42.25 -32.35
CA PRO A 302 -4.14 -43.45 -33.17
C PRO A 302 -3.67 -43.18 -34.62
N ASP A 303 -3.11 -44.21 -35.24
CA ASP A 303 -2.41 -44.10 -36.52
C ASP A 303 -3.37 -44.00 -37.75
N ASN A 304 -4.65 -44.37 -37.59
CA ASN A 304 -5.68 -44.34 -38.65
C ASN A 304 -6.57 -43.09 -38.55
N ILE A 305 -6.08 -41.95 -39.06
CA ILE A 305 -6.80 -40.66 -38.99
C ILE A 305 -7.60 -40.45 -40.29
N ARG A 306 -8.93 -40.36 -40.18
CA ARG A 306 -9.80 -39.84 -41.26
C ARG A 306 -10.07 -38.35 -41.01
N PRO A 307 -10.04 -37.48 -42.04
CA PRO A 307 -10.37 -36.07 -41.85
C PRO A 307 -11.82 -35.93 -41.35
N SER A 308 -12.03 -35.22 -40.23
CA SER A 308 -13.33 -34.89 -39.61
C SER A 308 -13.94 -35.90 -38.62
N GLU A 309 -13.26 -36.97 -38.22
CA GLU A 309 -13.71 -37.82 -37.10
C GLU A 309 -13.12 -37.32 -35.76
N THR A 310 -13.93 -37.31 -34.69
CA THR A 310 -13.46 -37.06 -33.31
C THR A 310 -12.68 -38.27 -32.82
N ILE A 311 -11.40 -38.07 -32.49
CA ILE A 311 -10.50 -39.15 -32.12
C ILE A 311 -10.13 -39.02 -30.64
N GLU A 312 -10.23 -40.13 -29.90
CA GLU A 312 -9.78 -40.20 -28.51
C GLU A 312 -8.30 -40.62 -28.45
N ALA A 313 -7.49 -39.85 -27.72
CA ALA A 313 -6.10 -40.20 -27.49
C ALA A 313 -6.01 -41.31 -26.41
N SER A 314 -5.17 -42.32 -26.67
CA SER A 314 -4.92 -43.40 -25.71
C SER A 314 -3.73 -43.06 -24.81
N LEU A 315 -3.80 -43.45 -23.53
CA LEU A 315 -2.68 -43.28 -22.61
C LEU A 315 -1.56 -44.27 -22.98
N ARG A 316 -0.31 -43.80 -23.01
CA ARG A 316 0.84 -44.69 -23.20
C ARG A 316 1.08 -45.48 -21.92
N ASP A 317 1.02 -46.81 -22.01
CA ASP A 317 1.16 -47.72 -20.86
C ASP A 317 2.35 -47.34 -19.96
N GLY A 318 2.05 -46.98 -18.71
CA GLY A 318 3.02 -46.75 -17.63
C GLY A 318 3.80 -45.43 -17.67
N TYR A 319 3.62 -44.58 -18.69
CA TYR A 319 4.34 -43.31 -18.79
C TYR A 319 3.47 -42.12 -18.33
N ARG A 320 3.93 -41.39 -17.32
CA ARG A 320 3.32 -40.14 -16.85
C ARG A 320 4.26 -38.98 -17.17
N PHE A 321 3.69 -37.85 -17.58
CA PHE A 321 4.48 -36.67 -17.90
C PHE A 321 5.27 -36.19 -16.67
N PRO A 322 6.61 -36.03 -16.77
CA PRO A 322 7.45 -35.89 -15.58
C PRO A 322 7.39 -34.50 -14.92
N PHE A 323 7.03 -33.45 -15.67
CA PHE A 323 7.07 -32.08 -15.15
C PHE A 323 5.98 -31.20 -15.77
N GLY A 324 5.03 -30.74 -14.96
CA GLY A 324 3.96 -29.84 -15.40
C GLY A 324 2.83 -30.53 -16.15
N VAL A 325 2.07 -29.74 -16.92
CA VAL A 325 0.99 -30.23 -17.78
C VAL A 325 1.55 -30.69 -19.12
N ASP A 326 1.08 -31.84 -19.60
CA ASP A 326 1.49 -32.37 -20.90
C ASP A 326 1.05 -31.45 -22.05
N TRP A 327 1.96 -31.21 -23.01
CA TRP A 327 1.74 -30.29 -24.13
C TRP A 327 0.64 -30.75 -25.08
N ASN A 328 0.40 -32.07 -25.17
CA ASN A 328 -0.62 -32.62 -26.07
C ASN A 328 -2.06 -32.27 -25.64
N TRP A 329 -2.24 -31.77 -24.41
CA TRP A 329 -3.52 -31.22 -23.97
C TRP A 329 -3.87 -29.89 -24.63
N HIS A 330 -2.89 -29.15 -25.14
CA HIS A 330 -3.12 -27.82 -25.73
C HIS A 330 -3.97 -27.88 -27.01
N ASP A 331 -3.83 -28.95 -27.79
CA ASP A 331 -4.55 -29.14 -29.05
C ASP A 331 -5.88 -29.89 -28.88
N ALA A 332 -6.23 -30.29 -27.65
CA ALA A 332 -7.44 -31.07 -27.37
C ALA A 332 -8.67 -30.17 -27.18
N GLU A 333 -9.83 -30.57 -27.74
CA GLU A 333 -11.09 -29.82 -27.58
C GLU A 333 -11.56 -29.76 -26.10
N ASN A 334 -11.23 -30.79 -25.31
CA ASN A 334 -11.59 -30.89 -23.90
C ASN A 334 -10.56 -30.28 -22.93
N TYR A 335 -9.56 -29.55 -23.44
CA TYR A 335 -8.52 -28.87 -22.65
C TYR A 335 -9.08 -28.04 -21.50
N LEU A 336 -10.11 -27.24 -21.79
CA LEU A 336 -10.70 -26.31 -20.82
C LEU A 336 -11.38 -27.05 -19.66
N LEU A 337 -11.99 -28.20 -19.93
CA LEU A 337 -12.65 -29.02 -18.91
C LEU A 337 -11.61 -29.61 -17.93
N PHE A 338 -10.51 -30.13 -18.47
CA PHE A 338 -9.41 -30.69 -17.67
C PHE A 338 -8.72 -29.61 -16.82
N THR A 339 -8.30 -28.51 -17.45
CA THR A 339 -7.54 -27.44 -16.78
C THR A 339 -8.35 -26.72 -15.72
N ASN A 340 -9.65 -26.47 -15.95
CA ASN A 340 -10.52 -25.86 -14.94
C ASN A 340 -10.66 -26.77 -13.71
N SER A 341 -10.86 -28.07 -13.91
CA SER A 341 -10.96 -29.05 -12.81
C SER A 341 -9.67 -29.13 -11.99
N MET A 342 -8.52 -29.14 -12.68
CA MET A 342 -7.20 -29.14 -12.05
C MET A 342 -6.95 -27.85 -11.26
N LYS A 343 -7.12 -26.68 -11.89
CA LYS A 343 -6.87 -25.36 -11.27
C LYS A 343 -7.78 -25.13 -10.06
N MET A 344 -9.06 -25.52 -10.13
CA MET A 344 -9.97 -25.42 -9.00
C MET A 344 -9.48 -26.24 -7.79
N LYS A 345 -9.11 -27.50 -8.01
CA LYS A 345 -8.63 -28.40 -6.94
C LYS A 345 -7.28 -27.93 -6.37
N MET A 346 -6.37 -27.47 -7.23
CA MET A 346 -5.09 -26.90 -6.82
C MET A 346 -5.28 -25.66 -5.93
N SER A 347 -6.19 -24.75 -6.32
CA SER A 347 -6.52 -23.57 -5.52
C SER A 347 -7.07 -23.91 -4.13
N ILE A 348 -7.90 -24.95 -4.03
CA ILE A 348 -8.40 -25.44 -2.73
C ILE A 348 -7.26 -25.96 -1.85
N LEU A 349 -6.33 -26.75 -2.41
CA LEU A 349 -5.18 -27.28 -1.67
C LEU A 349 -4.23 -26.18 -1.21
N LEU A 350 -3.88 -25.24 -2.10
CA LEU A 350 -3.03 -24.10 -1.78
C LEU A 350 -3.66 -23.20 -0.72
N GLY A 351 -4.97 -22.93 -0.83
CA GLY A 351 -5.72 -22.18 0.18
C GLY A 351 -5.72 -22.86 1.54
N TRP A 352 -5.97 -24.17 1.58
CA TRP A 352 -5.92 -24.96 2.81
C TRP A 352 -4.53 -24.95 3.46
N MET A 353 -3.46 -25.15 2.68
CA MET A 353 -2.08 -25.10 3.18
C MET A 353 -1.73 -23.71 3.74
N HIS A 354 -2.08 -22.64 3.01
CA HIS A 354 -1.79 -21.27 3.44
C HIS A 354 -2.52 -20.88 4.72
N MET A 355 -3.81 -21.20 4.83
CA MET A 355 -4.60 -20.92 6.04
C MET A 355 -4.15 -21.78 7.22
N THR A 356 -3.85 -23.06 7.01
CA THR A 356 -3.32 -23.94 8.07
C THR A 356 -1.99 -23.41 8.61
N TYR A 357 -1.09 -22.97 7.73
CA TYR A 357 0.19 -22.36 8.13
C TYR A 357 -0.02 -21.06 8.93
N ALA A 358 -0.95 -20.20 8.51
CA ALA A 358 -1.27 -18.97 9.24
C ALA A 358 -1.84 -19.26 10.64
N LEU A 359 -2.72 -20.26 10.80
CA LEU A 359 -3.23 -20.69 12.10
C LEU A 359 -2.12 -21.22 13.02
N CYS A 360 -1.09 -21.90 12.48
CA CYS A 360 0.05 -22.33 13.28
C CYS A 360 0.83 -21.15 13.90
N LEU A 361 0.84 -19.97 13.27
CA LEU A 361 1.51 -18.78 13.83
C LEU A 361 0.76 -18.23 15.06
N GLN A 362 -0.56 -18.38 15.11
CA GLN A 362 -1.36 -18.02 16.29
C GLN A 362 -0.94 -18.85 17.50
N TYR A 363 -0.64 -20.15 17.31
CA TYR A 363 -0.08 -20.99 18.37
C TYR A 363 1.30 -20.49 18.84
N VAL A 364 2.19 -20.15 17.91
CA VAL A 364 3.52 -19.61 18.23
C VAL A 364 3.41 -18.34 19.07
N ASN A 365 2.52 -17.42 18.68
CA ASN A 365 2.24 -16.20 19.45
C ASN A 365 1.69 -16.50 20.84
N ALA A 366 0.67 -17.35 20.95
CA ALA A 366 0.07 -17.70 22.25
C ALA A 366 1.07 -18.42 23.18
N HIS A 367 1.99 -19.21 22.62
CA HIS A 367 3.09 -19.82 23.34
C HIS A 367 4.10 -18.78 23.84
N HIS A 368 4.52 -17.83 22.98
CA HIS A 368 5.45 -16.76 23.34
C HIS A 368 4.90 -15.86 24.47
N PHE A 369 3.63 -15.45 24.36
CA PHE A 369 2.96 -14.64 25.40
C PHE A 369 2.51 -15.46 26.62
N ARG A 370 2.75 -16.78 26.65
CA ARG A 370 2.38 -17.71 27.73
C ARG A 370 0.88 -17.71 28.09
N GLN A 371 0.02 -17.40 27.13
CA GLN A 371 -1.43 -17.35 27.30
C GLN A 371 -2.06 -18.71 27.04
N LYS A 372 -2.00 -19.60 28.04
CA LYS A 372 -2.55 -20.98 27.94
C LYS A 372 -4.05 -21.01 27.59
N VAL A 373 -4.79 -19.99 28.03
CA VAL A 373 -6.23 -19.85 27.77
C VAL A 373 -6.51 -19.71 26.28
N ASP A 374 -5.68 -18.96 25.55
CA ASP A 374 -5.86 -18.74 24.12
C ASP A 374 -5.49 -19.97 23.28
N ILE A 375 -4.55 -20.79 23.78
CA ILE A 375 -4.20 -22.07 23.16
C ILE A 375 -5.38 -23.05 23.24
N ILE A 376 -5.94 -23.22 24.44
CA ILE A 376 -7.01 -24.20 24.70
C ILE A 376 -8.37 -23.70 24.17
N GLY A 377 -8.65 -22.41 24.33
CA GLY A 377 -9.95 -21.83 24.02
C GLY A 377 -10.15 -21.42 22.56
N ASN A 378 -9.08 -21.00 21.87
CA ASN A 378 -9.18 -20.52 20.49
C ASN A 378 -8.45 -21.46 19.54
N PHE A 379 -7.12 -21.62 19.70
CA PHE A 379 -6.30 -22.34 18.72
C PHE A 379 -6.71 -23.81 18.50
N ILE A 380 -6.85 -24.60 19.58
CA ILE A 380 -7.19 -26.03 19.45
C ILE A 380 -8.58 -26.21 18.81
N PRO A 381 -9.65 -25.54 19.30
CA PRO A 381 -10.96 -25.62 18.67
C PRO A 381 -10.99 -25.15 17.22
N GLU A 382 -10.35 -24.01 16.91
CA GLU A 382 -10.25 -23.48 15.55
C GLU A 382 -9.54 -24.45 14.60
N MET A 383 -8.43 -25.05 15.04
CA MET A 383 -7.68 -26.02 14.26
C MET A 383 -8.47 -27.32 14.02
N ILE A 384 -9.12 -27.87 15.05
CA ILE A 384 -9.96 -29.07 14.91
C ILE A 384 -11.13 -28.79 13.97
N PHE A 385 -11.83 -27.67 14.15
CA PHE A 385 -12.95 -27.26 13.30
C PHE A 385 -12.52 -27.14 11.83
N PHE A 386 -11.42 -26.41 11.58
CA PHE A 386 -10.93 -26.15 10.23
C PHE A 386 -10.44 -27.44 9.53
N GLN A 387 -9.68 -28.29 10.21
CA GLN A 387 -9.17 -29.54 9.63
C GLN A 387 -10.29 -30.58 9.42
N SER A 388 -11.32 -30.60 10.28
CA SER A 388 -12.43 -31.56 10.15
C SER A 388 -13.25 -31.35 8.87
N ILE A 389 -13.36 -30.11 8.38
CA ILE A 389 -14.14 -29.77 7.18
C ILE A 389 -13.22 -29.61 5.97
N PHE A 390 -12.32 -28.62 6.01
CA PHE A 390 -11.48 -28.26 4.87
C PHE A 390 -10.26 -29.16 4.72
N GLY A 391 -9.69 -29.64 5.84
CA GLY A 391 -8.64 -30.66 5.80
C GLY A 391 -9.16 -31.98 5.24
N TYR A 392 -10.38 -32.39 5.60
CA TYR A 392 -11.03 -33.54 4.99
C TYR A 392 -11.29 -33.34 3.49
N LEU A 393 -11.75 -32.17 3.06
CA LEU A 393 -11.90 -31.85 1.64
C LEU A 393 -10.56 -31.98 0.89
N ALA A 394 -9.48 -31.39 1.41
CA ALA A 394 -8.14 -31.51 0.85
C ALA A 394 -7.68 -32.97 0.74
N PHE A 395 -7.91 -33.75 1.80
CA PHE A 395 -7.62 -35.19 1.81
C PHE A 395 -8.40 -35.95 0.73
N THR A 396 -9.71 -35.70 0.60
CA THR A 396 -10.53 -36.37 -0.42
C THR A 396 -10.14 -36.02 -1.85
N VAL A 397 -9.65 -34.79 -2.10
CA VAL A 397 -9.07 -34.39 -3.39
C VAL A 397 -7.82 -35.21 -3.71
N LEU A 398 -6.87 -35.28 -2.76
CA LEU A 398 -5.62 -36.03 -2.93
C LEU A 398 -5.87 -37.55 -3.07
N TYR A 399 -6.78 -38.08 -2.27
CA TYR A 399 -7.16 -39.49 -2.33
C TYR A 399 -7.82 -39.82 -3.68
N LYS A 400 -8.74 -38.96 -4.16
CA LYS A 400 -9.37 -39.15 -5.48
C LYS A 400 -8.34 -39.16 -6.62
N TRP A 401 -7.27 -38.38 -6.52
CA TRP A 401 -6.16 -38.40 -7.49
C TRP A 401 -5.25 -39.60 -7.37
N SER A 402 -5.19 -40.25 -6.21
CA SER A 402 -4.32 -41.40 -5.95
C SER A 402 -4.93 -42.74 -6.37
N VAL A 403 -6.25 -42.80 -6.56
CA VAL A 403 -6.99 -44.00 -6.92
C VAL A 403 -7.27 -44.02 -8.42
N ASP A 404 -6.96 -45.15 -9.05
CA ASP A 404 -7.37 -45.44 -10.42
C ASP A 404 -8.81 -45.98 -10.43
N TRP A 405 -9.73 -45.19 -10.98
CA TRP A 405 -11.17 -45.49 -11.02
C TRP A 405 -11.54 -46.44 -12.17
N GLU A 406 -10.76 -46.46 -13.26
CA GLU A 406 -11.04 -47.31 -14.43
C GLU A 406 -10.78 -48.77 -14.09
N SER A 407 -9.68 -49.05 -13.36
CA SER A 407 -9.34 -50.41 -12.90
C SER A 407 -10.32 -50.99 -11.87
N ARG A 408 -11.13 -50.15 -11.22
CA ARG A 408 -12.05 -50.52 -10.14
C ARG A 408 -13.50 -50.67 -10.58
N GLU A 409 -13.83 -50.38 -11.84
CA GLU A 409 -15.20 -50.38 -12.39
C GLU A 409 -16.20 -49.53 -11.55
N GLN A 410 -15.70 -48.53 -10.81
CA GLN A 410 -16.51 -47.67 -9.93
C GLN A 410 -16.59 -46.25 -10.49
N SER A 411 -17.78 -45.66 -10.47
CA SER A 411 -17.98 -44.26 -10.87
C SER A 411 -17.24 -43.31 -9.91
N PRO A 412 -16.41 -42.38 -10.42
CA PRO A 412 -15.63 -41.49 -9.59
C PRO A 412 -16.53 -40.44 -8.90
N PRO A 413 -16.57 -40.36 -7.56
CA PRO A 413 -17.57 -39.58 -6.86
C PRO A 413 -17.41 -38.07 -7.06
N ASN A 414 -18.52 -37.34 -7.14
CA ASN A 414 -18.48 -35.88 -7.17
C ASN A 414 -18.21 -35.30 -5.76
N LEU A 415 -17.01 -34.74 -5.57
CA LEU A 415 -16.55 -34.21 -4.28
C LEU A 415 -17.41 -33.06 -3.75
N LEU A 416 -17.99 -32.25 -4.65
CA LEU A 416 -18.85 -31.12 -4.25
C LEU A 416 -20.17 -31.65 -3.66
N ASN A 417 -20.82 -32.59 -4.37
CA ASN A 417 -22.04 -33.23 -3.88
C ASN A 417 -21.79 -33.99 -2.58
N MET A 418 -20.64 -34.67 -2.47
CA MET A 418 -20.23 -35.34 -1.23
C MET A 418 -20.13 -34.37 -0.05
N LEU A 419 -19.55 -33.19 -0.24
CA LEU A 419 -19.45 -32.16 0.81
C LEU A 419 -20.82 -31.58 1.16
N ILE A 420 -21.71 -31.34 0.19
CA ILE A 420 -23.08 -30.90 0.45
C ILE A 420 -23.85 -31.96 1.25
N SER A 421 -23.81 -33.21 0.81
CA SER A 421 -24.49 -34.32 1.47
C SER A 421 -23.96 -34.58 2.88
N MET A 422 -22.68 -34.30 3.14
CA MET A 422 -22.09 -34.40 4.47
C MET A 422 -22.81 -33.52 5.50
N PHE A 423 -23.24 -32.30 5.12
CA PHE A 423 -23.98 -31.40 6.02
C PHE A 423 -25.50 -31.60 5.97
N LEU A 424 -26.08 -31.83 4.79
CA LEU A 424 -27.54 -31.90 4.62
C LEU A 424 -28.16 -33.27 4.94
N SER A 425 -27.39 -34.36 4.82
CA SER A 425 -27.91 -35.72 5.03
C SER A 425 -26.81 -36.64 5.57
N PRO A 426 -26.40 -36.42 6.84
CA PRO A 426 -25.29 -37.17 7.44
C PRO A 426 -25.57 -38.67 7.45
N GLY A 427 -24.58 -39.46 7.00
CA GLY A 427 -24.64 -40.93 6.98
C GLY A 427 -25.14 -41.56 5.68
N LYS A 428 -25.65 -40.79 4.72
CA LYS A 428 -26.03 -41.30 3.38
C LYS A 428 -24.95 -40.96 2.35
N VAL A 429 -24.20 -41.96 1.92
CA VAL A 429 -23.18 -41.82 0.86
C VAL A 429 -23.67 -42.56 -0.38
N GLN A 430 -23.99 -41.81 -1.46
CA GLN A 430 -24.47 -42.39 -2.72
C GLN A 430 -23.34 -43.11 -3.49
N GLU A 431 -22.17 -42.48 -3.53
CA GLU A 431 -20.97 -43.02 -4.19
C GLU A 431 -19.83 -43.04 -3.18
N GLN A 432 -19.34 -44.23 -2.86
CA GLN A 432 -18.37 -44.45 -1.81
C GLN A 432 -16.95 -44.19 -2.32
N LEU A 433 -16.23 -43.28 -1.67
CA LEU A 433 -14.84 -42.94 -1.97
C LEU A 433 -13.86 -43.95 -1.36
N TYR A 434 -14.08 -44.33 -0.11
CA TYR A 434 -13.27 -45.32 0.62
C TYR A 434 -14.13 -46.09 1.64
N GLU A 435 -13.63 -47.24 2.09
CA GLU A 435 -14.29 -48.09 3.08
C GLU A 435 -14.51 -47.35 4.42
N GLY A 436 -15.76 -47.30 4.90
CA GLY A 436 -16.09 -46.63 6.17
C GLY A 436 -16.32 -45.12 6.10
N GLN A 437 -16.41 -44.52 4.91
CA GLN A 437 -16.62 -43.09 4.71
C GLN A 437 -17.79 -42.49 5.51
N ALA A 438 -18.93 -43.19 5.56
CA ALA A 438 -20.12 -42.69 6.26
C ALA A 438 -19.88 -42.48 7.76
N VAL A 439 -19.12 -43.38 8.41
CA VAL A 439 -18.79 -43.30 9.84
C VAL A 439 -17.83 -42.13 10.09
N VAL A 440 -16.79 -42.00 9.25
CA VAL A 440 -15.80 -40.93 9.37
C VAL A 440 -16.45 -39.55 9.19
N GLN A 441 -17.34 -39.38 8.20
CA GLN A 441 -18.04 -38.11 7.97
C GLN A 441 -18.89 -37.70 9.17
N VAL A 442 -19.61 -38.64 9.80
CA VAL A 442 -20.42 -38.36 10.99
C VAL A 442 -19.54 -37.96 12.18
N ILE A 443 -18.41 -38.65 12.39
CA ILE A 443 -17.45 -38.30 13.46
C ILE A 443 -16.87 -36.90 13.25
N LEU A 444 -16.42 -36.58 12.03
CA LEU A 444 -15.85 -35.27 11.71
C LEU A 444 -16.88 -34.14 11.86
N LEU A 445 -18.12 -34.38 11.42
CA LEU A 445 -19.21 -33.42 11.59
C LEU A 445 -19.51 -33.18 13.06
N PHE A 446 -19.59 -34.25 13.86
CA PHE A 446 -19.80 -34.15 15.30
C PHE A 446 -18.68 -33.40 16.02
N LEU A 447 -17.41 -33.68 15.67
CA LEU A 447 -16.26 -32.94 16.18
C LEU A 447 -16.35 -31.45 15.84
N ALA A 448 -16.70 -31.11 14.60
CA ALA A 448 -16.86 -29.72 14.17
C ALA A 448 -17.99 -29.00 14.93
N PHE A 449 -19.14 -29.65 15.12
CA PHE A 449 -20.26 -29.07 15.87
C PHE A 449 -19.93 -28.82 17.35
N ILE A 450 -19.17 -29.71 17.99
CA ILE A 450 -18.74 -29.53 19.39
C ILE A 450 -17.79 -28.33 19.56
N GLN A 451 -16.97 -28.01 18.55
CA GLN A 451 -16.03 -26.89 18.68
C GLN A 451 -16.74 -25.53 18.70
N ILE A 452 -17.92 -25.40 18.09
CA ILE A 452 -18.68 -24.13 18.06
C ILE A 452 -19.00 -23.60 19.49
N PRO A 453 -19.66 -24.37 20.38
CA PRO A 453 -19.90 -23.91 21.74
C PRO A 453 -18.61 -23.75 22.55
N ILE A 454 -17.57 -24.56 22.30
CA ILE A 454 -16.28 -24.41 23.00
C ILE A 454 -15.66 -23.05 22.68
N MET A 455 -15.53 -22.68 21.40
CA MET A 455 -14.99 -21.38 20.99
C MET A 455 -15.78 -20.22 21.57
N LEU A 456 -17.11 -20.32 21.61
CA LEU A 456 -17.98 -19.24 22.07
C LEU A 456 -17.94 -19.04 23.59
N PHE A 457 -17.97 -20.13 24.37
CA PHE A 457 -18.17 -20.07 25.81
C PHE A 457 -16.91 -20.25 26.64
N PHE A 458 -15.90 -20.98 26.16
CA PHE A 458 -14.75 -21.36 26.99
C PHE A 458 -13.97 -20.15 27.50
N LYS A 459 -13.53 -19.27 26.60
CA LYS A 459 -12.70 -18.11 26.98
C LYS A 459 -13.44 -17.10 27.88
N PRO A 460 -14.69 -16.65 27.58
CA PRO A 460 -15.42 -15.75 28.47
C PRO A 460 -15.70 -16.36 29.85
N LEU A 461 -16.07 -17.64 29.92
CA LEU A 461 -16.34 -18.30 31.20
C LEU A 461 -15.06 -18.48 32.03
N TYR A 462 -13.94 -18.82 31.39
CA TYR A 462 -12.66 -18.92 32.06
C TYR A 462 -12.22 -17.57 32.65
N LEU A 463 -12.29 -16.49 31.87
CA LEU A 463 -11.92 -15.15 32.35
C LEU A 463 -12.86 -14.67 33.47
N ARG A 464 -14.16 -15.00 33.39
CA ARG A 464 -15.11 -14.71 34.48
C ARG A 464 -14.75 -15.46 35.75
N TRP A 465 -14.38 -16.73 35.64
CA TRP A 465 -13.94 -17.54 36.78
C TRP A 465 -12.67 -16.97 37.41
N GLU A 466 -11.67 -16.59 36.59
CA GLU A 466 -10.43 -15.98 37.06
C GLU A 466 -10.68 -14.64 37.77
N ASN A 467 -11.53 -13.79 37.22
CA ASN A 467 -11.89 -12.51 37.84
C ASN A 467 -12.64 -12.70 39.17
N ASN A 468 -13.57 -13.66 39.24
CA ASN A 468 -14.24 -13.99 40.50
C ASN A 468 -13.26 -14.52 41.55
N ASN A 469 -12.29 -15.35 41.16
CA ASN A 469 -11.27 -15.85 42.08
C ASN A 469 -10.30 -14.74 42.53
N ALA A 470 -9.93 -13.82 41.65
CA ALA A 470 -9.14 -12.64 42.00
C ALA A 470 -9.89 -11.74 43.01
N ARG A 471 -11.21 -11.58 42.85
CA ARG A 471 -12.07 -10.83 43.79
C ARG A 471 -12.15 -11.49 45.17
N THR A 472 -12.26 -12.81 45.24
CA THR A 472 -12.31 -13.52 46.53
C THR A 472 -10.97 -13.47 47.25
N VAL A 473 -9.85 -13.61 46.53
CA VAL A 473 -8.50 -13.46 47.09
C VAL A 473 -8.23 -12.03 47.54
N GLY A 474 -8.58 -11.02 46.72
CA GLY A 474 -8.45 -9.61 47.10
C GLY A 474 -9.28 -9.24 48.33
N ARG A 475 -10.48 -9.81 48.46
CA ARG A 475 -11.33 -9.65 49.65
C ARG A 475 -10.71 -10.27 50.90
N ARG A 476 -10.13 -11.47 50.80
CA ARG A 476 -9.41 -12.12 51.91
C ARG A 476 -8.17 -11.34 52.35
N ALA A 477 -7.37 -10.83 51.41
CA ALA A 477 -6.21 -10.01 51.72
C ALA A 477 -6.58 -8.67 52.40
N PHE A 478 -7.73 -8.10 52.05
CA PHE A 478 -8.27 -6.91 52.73
C PHE A 478 -8.76 -7.24 54.15
N GLU A 479 -9.43 -8.37 54.35
CA GLU A 479 -9.88 -8.86 55.66
C GLU A 479 -8.72 -9.25 56.59
N GLU A 480 -7.59 -9.72 56.05
CA GLU A 480 -6.37 -9.99 56.83
C GLU A 480 -5.64 -8.70 57.23
N ARG A 481 -5.51 -7.71 56.34
CA ARG A 481 -4.93 -6.40 56.67
C ARG A 481 -5.74 -5.62 57.70
N SER A 482 -7.07 -5.70 57.64
CA SER A 482 -7.92 -5.05 58.66
C SER A 482 -7.84 -5.74 60.01
N ARG A 483 -7.60 -7.06 60.06
CA ARG A 483 -7.30 -7.78 61.30
C ARG A 483 -5.93 -7.41 61.88
N GLU A 484 -4.91 -7.27 61.04
CA GLU A 484 -3.58 -6.83 61.49
C GLU A 484 -3.56 -5.37 61.97
N SER A 485 -4.34 -4.47 61.37
CA SER A 485 -4.44 -3.08 61.85
C SER A 485 -5.12 -2.98 63.21
N VAL A 486 -6.16 -3.79 63.46
CA VAL A 486 -6.85 -3.84 64.77
C VAL A 486 -5.94 -4.43 65.84
N LEU A 487 -5.16 -5.48 65.53
CA LEU A 487 -4.19 -6.06 66.46
C LEU A 487 -2.94 -5.17 66.68
N GLY A 488 -2.66 -4.24 65.77
CA GLY A 488 -1.61 -3.23 65.91
C GLY A 488 -1.98 -2.08 66.85
N GLU A 489 -3.26 -1.68 66.89
CA GLU A 489 -3.78 -0.71 67.87
C GLU A 489 -3.77 -1.27 69.30
N ASP A 490 -4.07 -2.56 69.48
CA ASP A 490 -4.07 -3.20 70.81
C ASP A 490 -2.66 -3.35 71.42
N ARG A 491 -1.59 -3.33 70.62
CA ARG A 491 -0.20 -3.35 71.16
C ARG A 491 0.27 -2.00 71.70
N PHE A 492 -0.37 -0.89 71.35
CA PHE A 492 -0.05 0.43 71.91
C PHE A 492 -0.85 0.77 73.18
N LEU A 493 -1.85 -0.04 73.53
CA LEU A 493 -2.69 0.15 74.72
C LEU A 493 -2.35 -0.81 75.88
N GLY A 494 -1.31 -1.64 75.72
CA GLY A 494 -0.88 -2.65 76.70
C GLY A 494 0.39 -2.34 77.50
N GLU A 495 1.06 -1.21 77.24
CA GLU A 495 2.20 -0.73 78.05
C GLU A 495 1.87 0.65 78.65
N HIS A 496 1.04 0.66 79.69
CA HIS A 496 0.98 1.75 80.67
C HIS A 496 0.63 1.22 82.06
#